data_AF-A0A183S891-F1
#
_entry.id   AF-A0A183S891-F1
#
_cell.length_a   1.000
_cell.length_b   1.000
_cell.length_c   1.000
_cell.angle_alpha   90.00
_cell.angle_beta   90.00
_cell.angle_gamma   90.00
#
_symmetry.space_group_name_H-M   'P 1'
#
loop_
_entity.id
_entity.type
_entity.pdbx_description
1 polymer ?
#
loop_
_entity_poly.entity_id
_entity_poly.type
_entity_poly.pdbx_seq_one_letter_code
_entity_poly.pdbx_strand_id
1 'polypeptide(L)'
;LSYLRILDYLLVFRPFGPHIIIMKPMLQEFSIFLVVIIIVLVPQAIALQRLSFPYLEKFSVTDFLRSLQYPYYNLYGEIERDGLSGTQEACEPNGINCPLTNPMLAVIQVFYLFFALVLLINILIAVFSEVFNRLSPKSLDHWQLDRLSKTQHYNRRSAIPKPYSIINYAYKIGVYCAARALNRNGPDKKPYGHLSRVVINEKRRIDFIETAVSKKVFRSEKAGATALATVEEINNL
;
A
#
# COMPACT_ATOMS: atom_id res chain seq x y z
N LEU A 1 -3.97 11.91 5.48
CA LEU A 1 -4.19 10.66 6.26
C LEU A 1 -5.56 10.01 6.00
N SER A 2 -6.65 10.78 5.94
CA SER A 2 -8.01 10.28 5.62
C SER A 2 -8.09 9.56 4.25
N TYR A 3 -7.45 10.10 3.22
CA TYR A 3 -7.40 9.47 1.89
C TYR A 3 -6.71 8.09 1.87
N LEU A 4 -5.68 7.88 2.69
CA LEU A 4 -5.03 6.57 2.80
C LEU A 4 -5.98 5.51 3.39
N ARG A 5 -6.93 5.93 4.25
CA ARG A 5 -7.97 5.03 4.75
C ARG A 5 -8.94 4.62 3.64
N ILE A 6 -9.17 5.47 2.64
CA ILE A 6 -10.02 5.13 1.49
C ILE A 6 -9.37 4.00 0.68
N LEU A 7 -8.06 4.05 0.46
CA LEU A 7 -7.31 2.96 -0.18
C LEU A 7 -7.43 1.64 0.60
N ASP A 8 -7.40 1.70 1.93
CA ASP A 8 -7.60 0.50 2.78
C ASP A 8 -8.97 -0.15 2.58
N TYR A 9 -10.02 0.67 2.34
CA TYR A 9 -11.37 0.20 2.03
C TYR A 9 -11.45 -0.33 0.59
N LEU A 10 -10.84 0.36 -0.37
CA LEU A 10 -10.77 -0.05 -1.76
C LEU A 10 -10.08 -1.42 -1.93
N LEU A 11 -9.11 -1.73 -1.06
CA LEU A 11 -8.42 -3.03 -1.05
C LEU A 11 -9.35 -4.23 -0.78
N VAL A 12 -10.53 -4.02 -0.18
CA VAL A 12 -11.49 -5.12 0.06
C VAL A 12 -12.27 -5.48 -1.22
N PHE A 13 -12.38 -4.54 -2.17
CA PHE A 13 -13.10 -4.76 -3.42
C PHE A 13 -12.26 -5.61 -4.39
N ARG A 14 -12.89 -6.65 -4.95
CA ARG A 14 -12.26 -7.61 -5.86
C ARG A 14 -11.57 -7.00 -7.09
N PRO A 15 -12.15 -6.01 -7.81
CA PRO A 15 -11.49 -5.46 -9.00
C PRO A 15 -10.25 -4.62 -8.66
N PHE A 16 -10.20 -3.93 -7.53
CA PHE A 16 -9.11 -3.02 -7.19
C PHE A 16 -8.02 -3.64 -6.29
N GLY A 17 -8.38 -4.68 -5.54
CA GLY A 17 -7.53 -5.32 -4.55
C GLY A 17 -6.13 -5.70 -5.05
N PRO A 18 -6.02 -6.55 -6.09
CA PRO A 18 -4.72 -6.97 -6.62
C PRO A 18 -3.88 -5.78 -7.13
N HIS A 19 -4.49 -4.81 -7.80
CA HIS A 19 -3.78 -3.62 -8.32
C HIS A 19 -3.23 -2.74 -7.20
N ILE A 20 -4.00 -2.50 -6.13
CA ILE A 20 -3.54 -1.69 -4.98
C ILE A 20 -2.38 -2.38 -4.26
N ILE A 21 -2.37 -3.71 -4.19
CA ILE A 21 -1.27 -4.47 -3.57
C ILE A 21 0.02 -4.35 -4.37
N ILE A 22 -0.05 -4.31 -5.70
CA ILE A 22 1.12 -4.09 -6.56
C ILE A 22 1.61 -2.64 -6.43
N MET A 23 0.70 -1.66 -6.27
CA MET A 23 1.07 -0.24 -6.17
C MET A 23 1.96 0.07 -4.96
N LYS A 24 1.77 -0.61 -3.82
CA LYS A 24 2.56 -0.37 -2.60
C LYS A 24 4.08 -0.57 -2.81
N PRO A 25 4.58 -1.72 -3.27
CA PRO A 25 6.01 -1.90 -3.56
C PRO A 25 6.48 -1.06 -4.75
N MET A 26 5.64 -0.76 -5.74
CA MET A 26 6.02 0.18 -6.81
C MET A 26 6.34 1.58 -6.27
N LEU A 27 5.56 2.07 -5.30
CA LEU A 27 5.82 3.35 -4.63
C LEU A 27 7.11 3.33 -3.79
N GLN A 28 7.51 2.16 -3.29
CA GLN A 28 8.78 2.02 -2.58
C GLN A 28 9.97 2.17 -3.55
N GLU A 29 9.90 1.54 -4.73
CA GLU A 29 10.92 1.70 -5.77
C GLU A 29 10.94 3.14 -6.31
N PHE A 30 9.76 3.79 -6.42
CA PHE A 30 9.67 5.22 -6.74
C PHE A 30 10.42 6.11 -5.74
N SER A 31 10.50 5.72 -4.46
CA SER A 31 11.28 6.48 -3.47
C SER A 31 12.78 6.48 -3.79
N ILE A 32 13.31 5.41 -4.38
CA ILE A 32 14.71 5.36 -4.84
C ILE A 32 14.87 6.25 -6.08
N PHE A 33 13.89 6.23 -6.97
CA PHE A 33 13.86 7.09 -8.14
C PHE A 33 13.87 8.60 -7.80
N LEU A 34 13.23 9.03 -6.70
CA LEU A 34 13.33 10.42 -6.21
C LEU A 34 14.78 10.87 -5.97
N VAL A 35 15.67 9.96 -5.57
CA VAL A 35 17.10 10.28 -5.40
C VAL A 35 17.75 10.59 -6.75
N VAL A 36 17.41 9.85 -7.80
CA VAL A 36 17.88 10.11 -9.17
C VAL A 36 17.41 11.48 -9.66
N ILE A 37 16.15 11.84 -9.39
CA ILE A 37 15.62 13.17 -9.71
C ILE A 37 16.44 14.26 -8.99
N ILE A 38 16.76 14.09 -7.70
CA ILE A 38 17.57 15.06 -6.96
C ILE A 38 18.97 15.20 -7.56
N ILE A 39 19.62 14.09 -7.94
CA ILE A 39 20.94 14.08 -8.58
C ILE A 39 20.93 14.87 -9.89
N VAL A 40 19.83 14.81 -10.64
CA VAL A 40 19.67 15.53 -11.91
C VAL A 40 19.31 17.01 -11.67
N LEU A 41 18.46 17.32 -10.69
CA LEU A 41 18.01 18.68 -10.38
C LEU A 41 19.09 19.58 -9.79
N VAL A 42 19.93 19.07 -8.88
CA VAL A 42 20.90 19.88 -8.13
C VAL A 42 21.94 20.56 -9.05
N PRO A 43 22.59 19.85 -10.00
CA PRO A 43 23.51 20.48 -10.94
C PRO A 43 22.88 21.60 -11.77
N GLN A 44 21.62 21.43 -12.19
CA GLN A 44 20.91 22.47 -12.92
C GLN A 44 20.61 23.68 -12.04
N ALA A 45 20.18 23.47 -10.80
CA ALA A 45 19.95 24.57 -9.85
C ALA A 45 21.24 25.38 -9.61
N ILE A 46 22.38 24.70 -9.49
CA ILE A 46 23.70 25.35 -9.36
C ILE A 46 24.04 26.12 -10.64
N ALA A 47 23.88 25.52 -11.81
CA ALA A 47 24.14 26.18 -13.09
C ALA A 47 23.27 27.43 -13.28
N LEU A 48 21.97 27.32 -12.97
CA LEU A 48 21.02 28.43 -13.00
C LEU A 48 21.46 29.56 -12.06
N GLN A 49 21.77 29.23 -10.80
CA GLN A 49 22.18 30.22 -9.83
C GLN A 49 23.46 30.95 -10.26
N ARG A 50 24.44 30.23 -10.81
CA ARG A 50 25.72 30.82 -11.24
C ARG A 50 25.63 31.63 -12.53
N LEU A 51 24.77 31.22 -13.46
CA LEU A 51 24.61 31.92 -14.75
C LEU A 51 23.71 33.14 -14.64
N SER A 52 22.70 33.09 -13.77
CA SER A 52 21.76 34.20 -13.58
C SER A 52 22.25 35.24 -12.56
N PHE A 53 23.02 34.84 -11.54
CA PHE A 53 23.53 35.74 -10.48
C PHE A 53 25.06 35.68 -10.39
N PRO A 54 25.80 36.20 -11.39
CA PRO A 54 27.25 36.10 -11.44
C PRO A 54 27.96 36.89 -10.32
N TYR A 55 27.33 37.95 -9.80
CA TYR A 55 27.93 38.85 -8.81
C TYR A 55 27.55 38.50 -7.36
N LEU A 56 26.82 37.40 -7.15
CA LEU A 56 26.46 36.95 -5.81
C LEU A 56 27.63 36.20 -5.16
N GLU A 57 28.34 36.87 -4.25
CA GLU A 57 29.52 36.31 -3.58
C GLU A 57 29.19 35.37 -2.41
N LYS A 58 28.03 35.57 -1.76
CA LYS A 58 27.64 34.80 -0.57
C LYS A 58 26.69 33.67 -0.92
N PHE A 59 27.01 32.46 -0.47
CA PHE A 59 26.09 31.32 -0.54
C PHE A 59 25.08 31.39 0.61
N SER A 60 23.80 31.49 0.27
CA SER A 60 22.70 31.30 1.21
C SER A 60 21.87 30.08 0.82
N VAL A 61 21.50 29.27 1.81
CA VAL A 61 20.63 28.10 1.63
C VAL A 61 19.25 28.51 1.10
N THR A 62 18.73 29.67 1.51
CA THR A 62 17.42 30.17 1.05
C THR A 62 17.40 30.48 -0.43
N ASP A 63 18.49 31.04 -0.95
CA ASP A 63 18.59 31.43 -2.35
C ASP A 63 18.86 30.22 -3.25
N PHE A 64 19.60 29.24 -2.73
CA PHE A 64 19.72 27.92 -3.37
C PHE A 64 18.37 27.20 -3.46
N LEU A 65 17.58 27.16 -2.37
CA LEU A 65 16.26 26.54 -2.38
C LEU A 65 15.29 27.24 -3.33
N ARG A 66 15.33 28.58 -3.41
CA ARG A 66 14.57 29.34 -4.41
C ARG A 66 15.03 29.01 -5.83
N SER A 67 16.33 28.84 -6.05
CA SER A 67 16.89 28.45 -7.35
C SER A 67 16.52 27.02 -7.75
N LEU A 68 16.31 26.12 -6.78
CA LEU A 68 15.87 24.72 -7.01
C LEU A 68 14.40 24.63 -7.46
N GLN A 69 13.60 25.66 -7.21
CA GLN A 69 12.20 25.70 -7.61
C GLN A 69 12.03 25.72 -9.15
N TYR A 70 12.84 26.49 -9.86
CA TYR A 70 12.81 26.57 -11.33
C TYR A 70 13.08 25.23 -12.05
N PRO A 71 14.19 24.50 -11.79
CA PRO A 71 14.46 23.22 -12.42
C PRO A 71 13.41 22.15 -12.05
N TYR A 72 12.79 22.26 -10.86
CA TYR A 72 11.67 21.41 -10.46
C TYR A 72 10.42 21.65 -11.33
N TYR A 73 9.97 22.90 -11.51
CA TYR A 73 8.82 23.21 -12.37
C TYR A 73 9.09 22.94 -13.86
N ASN A 74 10.34 23.15 -14.30
CA ASN A 74 10.78 22.77 -15.65
C ASN A 74 10.56 21.28 -15.95
N LEU A 75 10.69 20.39 -14.95
CA LEU A 75 10.44 18.96 -15.13
C LEU A 75 8.96 18.64 -15.41
N TYR A 76 8.04 19.47 -14.90
CA TYR A 76 6.61 19.36 -15.17
C TYR A 76 6.18 20.09 -16.46
N GLY A 77 7.11 20.71 -17.17
CA GLY A 77 6.85 21.44 -18.42
C GLY A 77 6.51 22.92 -18.24
N GLU A 78 6.58 23.44 -17.02
CA GLU A 78 6.39 24.87 -16.74
C GLU A 78 7.73 25.60 -16.86
N ILE A 79 7.98 26.17 -18.04
CA ILE A 79 9.21 26.88 -18.36
C ILE A 79 8.95 28.39 -18.33
N GLU A 80 9.14 29.01 -17.18
CA GLU A 80 9.08 30.47 -17.02
C GLU A 80 10.39 31.10 -17.54
N ARG A 81 10.34 31.69 -18.75
CA ARG A 81 11.50 32.40 -19.32
C ARG A 81 11.65 33.82 -18.78
N ASP A 82 10.53 34.48 -18.50
CA ASP A 82 10.51 35.90 -18.15
C ASP A 82 11.13 36.17 -16.78
N GLY A 83 10.95 35.24 -15.83
CA GLY A 83 11.56 35.31 -14.51
C GLY A 83 13.08 35.14 -14.49
N LEU A 84 13.69 34.64 -15.58
CA LEU A 84 15.13 34.39 -15.70
C LEU A 84 15.83 35.31 -16.70
N SER A 85 15.04 35.98 -17.55
CA SER A 85 15.56 36.83 -18.63
C SER A 85 15.91 38.24 -18.18
N GLY A 86 15.62 38.62 -16.91
CA GLY A 86 15.88 39.97 -16.39
C GLY A 86 15.00 41.05 -17.02
N THR A 87 13.96 40.64 -17.76
CA THR A 87 13.00 41.51 -18.46
C THR A 87 11.75 41.80 -17.64
N GLN A 88 11.75 41.45 -16.35
CA GLN A 88 10.64 41.70 -15.46
C GLN A 88 10.55 43.20 -15.18
N GLU A 89 9.39 43.81 -15.43
CA GLU A 89 9.17 45.28 -15.45
C GLU A 89 9.53 46.02 -14.14
N ALA A 90 9.87 45.30 -13.07
CA ALA A 90 10.15 45.85 -11.74
C ALA A 90 11.56 45.56 -11.20
N CYS A 91 12.50 45.03 -12.00
CA CYS A 91 13.82 44.61 -11.52
C CYS A 91 14.94 45.05 -12.48
N GLU A 92 15.82 45.98 -12.06
CA GLU A 92 17.01 46.35 -12.84
C GLU A 92 18.05 45.20 -12.83
N PRO A 93 18.59 44.78 -13.99
CA PRO A 93 19.45 43.60 -14.11
C PRO A 93 20.83 43.81 -13.49
N ASN A 94 20.89 43.71 -12.15
CA ASN A 94 22.09 43.96 -11.36
C ASN A 94 22.92 42.69 -11.08
N GLY A 95 22.44 41.50 -11.48
CA GLY A 95 23.13 40.21 -11.29
C GLY A 95 23.36 39.79 -9.82
N ILE A 96 22.76 40.52 -8.87
CA ILE A 96 22.75 40.25 -7.42
C ILE A 96 21.32 39.96 -6.97
N ASN A 97 20.40 40.92 -7.15
CA ASN A 97 18.98 40.78 -6.76
C ASN A 97 18.07 40.44 -7.94
N CYS A 98 18.51 40.74 -9.17
CA CYS A 98 17.78 40.49 -10.40
C CYS A 98 18.66 39.67 -11.35
N PRO A 99 18.11 38.69 -12.08
CA PRO A 99 18.89 37.81 -12.94
C PRO A 99 19.41 38.55 -14.18
N LEU A 100 20.61 38.20 -14.62
CA LEU A 100 21.19 38.68 -15.87
C LEU A 100 20.86 37.73 -17.02
N THR A 101 20.48 38.26 -18.18
CA THR A 101 20.21 37.46 -19.38
C THR A 101 21.49 36.76 -19.85
N ASN A 102 21.48 35.43 -19.90
CA ASN A 102 22.60 34.64 -20.41
C ASN A 102 22.13 33.58 -21.42
N PRO A 103 22.57 33.61 -22.69
CA PRO A 103 22.14 32.65 -23.71
C PRO A 103 22.58 31.21 -23.40
N MET A 104 23.66 31.00 -22.65
CA MET A 104 24.12 29.66 -22.25
C MET A 104 23.12 28.96 -21.34
N LEU A 105 22.32 29.72 -20.60
CA LEU A 105 21.29 29.16 -19.74
C LEU A 105 20.24 28.39 -20.55
N ALA A 106 19.79 28.97 -21.68
CA ALA A 106 18.84 28.33 -22.56
C ALA A 106 19.40 27.03 -23.17
N VAL A 107 20.68 27.02 -23.56
CA VAL A 107 21.35 25.83 -24.10
C VAL A 107 21.41 24.72 -23.05
N ILE A 108 21.88 25.03 -21.84
CA ILE A 108 21.96 24.07 -20.72
C ILE A 108 20.57 23.55 -20.35
N GLN A 109 19.55 24.40 -20.37
CA GLN A 109 18.18 24.02 -20.08
C GLN A 109 17.62 23.02 -21.11
N VAL A 110 17.93 23.19 -22.40
CA VAL A 110 17.50 22.24 -23.45
C VAL A 110 18.17 20.88 -23.26
N PHE A 111 19.48 20.84 -23.05
CA PHE A 111 20.19 19.58 -22.77
C PHE A 111 19.69 18.93 -21.49
N TYR A 112 19.46 19.72 -20.44
CA TYR A 112 18.89 19.22 -19.20
C TYR A 112 17.52 18.59 -19.43
N LEU A 113 16.59 19.27 -20.11
CA LEU A 113 15.26 18.73 -20.35
C LEU A 113 15.32 17.46 -21.20
N PHE A 114 16.24 17.40 -22.16
CA PHE A 114 16.49 16.19 -22.93
C PHE A 114 16.94 15.03 -22.04
N PHE A 115 18.01 15.20 -21.26
CA PHE A 115 18.51 14.15 -20.39
C PHE A 115 17.53 13.81 -19.25
N ALA A 116 16.93 14.80 -18.61
CA ALA A 116 15.95 14.60 -17.55
C ALA A 116 14.72 13.87 -18.09
N LEU A 117 14.05 14.35 -19.14
CA LEU A 117 12.83 13.71 -19.61
C LEU A 117 13.10 12.35 -20.27
N VAL A 118 14.14 12.24 -21.12
CA VAL A 118 14.45 10.97 -21.79
C VAL A 118 15.01 9.95 -20.80
N LEU A 119 15.91 10.30 -19.89
CA LEU A 119 16.45 9.33 -18.93
C LEU A 119 15.44 9.01 -17.82
N LEU A 120 14.81 10.02 -17.21
CA LEU A 120 13.94 9.82 -16.06
C LEU A 120 12.68 9.03 -16.46
N ILE A 121 11.99 9.42 -17.55
CA ILE A 121 10.76 8.73 -17.95
C ILE A 121 11.07 7.31 -18.42
N ASN A 122 12.11 7.11 -19.22
CA ASN A 122 12.44 5.77 -19.73
C ASN A 122 12.85 4.81 -18.61
N ILE A 123 13.67 5.27 -17.67
CA ILE A 123 14.06 4.45 -16.52
C ILE A 123 12.86 4.21 -15.61
N LEU A 124 12.01 5.21 -15.36
CA LEU A 124 10.82 5.06 -14.52
C LEU A 124 9.85 4.02 -15.09
N ILE A 125 9.55 4.11 -16.38
CA ILE A 125 8.68 3.16 -17.07
C ILE A 125 9.28 1.75 -17.03
N ALA A 126 10.59 1.63 -17.28
CA ALA A 126 11.28 0.34 -17.24
C ALA A 126 11.20 -0.33 -15.86
N VAL A 127 11.51 0.42 -14.78
CA VAL A 127 11.45 -0.09 -13.41
C VAL A 127 10.02 -0.45 -13.02
N PHE A 128 9.03 0.40 -13.34
CA PHE A 128 7.62 0.09 -13.07
C PHE A 128 7.14 -1.14 -13.84
N SER A 129 7.53 -1.30 -15.10
CA SER A 129 7.20 -2.49 -15.89
C SER A 129 7.81 -3.76 -15.27
N GLU A 130 9.08 -3.71 -14.88
CA GLU A 130 9.76 -4.85 -14.26
C GLU A 130 9.10 -5.26 -12.94
N VAL A 131 8.82 -4.28 -12.07
CA VAL A 131 8.15 -4.53 -10.79
C VAL A 131 6.73 -5.05 -11.01
N PHE A 132 6.01 -4.52 -12.01
CA PHE A 132 4.68 -5.01 -12.37
C PHE A 132 4.72 -6.48 -12.80
N ASN A 133 5.61 -6.83 -13.71
CA ASN A 133 5.73 -8.19 -14.24
C ASN A 133 6.15 -9.18 -13.14
N ARG A 134 7.03 -8.77 -12.23
CA ARG A 134 7.45 -9.58 -11.08
C ARG A 134 6.31 -9.85 -10.09
N LEU A 135 5.43 -8.86 -9.86
CA LEU A 135 4.42 -8.92 -8.79
C LEU A 135 3.03 -9.36 -9.26
N SER A 136 2.66 -9.06 -10.51
CA SER A 136 1.38 -9.44 -11.12
C SER A 136 1.01 -10.92 -10.95
N PRO A 137 1.91 -11.91 -11.16
CA PRO A 137 1.54 -13.33 -11.00
C PRO A 137 1.26 -13.72 -9.53
N LYS A 138 1.79 -12.98 -8.54
CA LYS A 138 1.68 -13.30 -7.11
C LYS A 138 0.69 -12.42 -6.37
N SER A 139 0.20 -11.35 -7.00
CA SER A 139 -0.60 -10.32 -6.33
C SER A 139 -1.96 -10.81 -5.88
N LEU A 140 -2.57 -11.76 -6.62
CA LEU A 140 -3.87 -12.31 -6.28
C LEU A 140 -3.83 -13.09 -4.96
N ASP A 141 -2.81 -13.91 -4.77
CA ASP A 141 -2.65 -14.73 -3.56
C ASP A 141 -2.37 -13.85 -2.34
N HIS A 142 -1.47 -12.89 -2.48
CA HIS A 142 -1.19 -11.90 -1.43
C HIS A 142 -2.47 -11.10 -1.09
N TRP A 143 -3.26 -10.72 -2.09
CA TRP A 143 -4.53 -10.05 -1.87
C TRP A 143 -5.54 -10.90 -1.11
N GLN A 144 -5.65 -12.18 -1.44
CA GLN A 144 -6.57 -13.07 -0.75
C GLN A 144 -6.19 -13.25 0.73
N LEU A 145 -4.89 -13.36 1.03
CA LEU A 145 -4.39 -13.45 2.41
C LEU A 145 -4.65 -12.15 3.20
N ASP A 146 -4.33 -11.00 2.61
CA ASP A 146 -4.59 -9.69 3.22
C ASP A 146 -6.08 -9.46 3.45
N ARG A 147 -6.91 -9.84 2.47
CA ARG A 147 -8.37 -9.76 2.56
C ARG A 147 -8.91 -10.67 3.67
N LEU A 148 -8.40 -11.89 3.79
CA LEU A 148 -8.80 -12.82 4.84
C LEU A 148 -8.49 -12.24 6.23
N SER A 149 -7.26 -11.74 6.42
CA SER A 149 -6.85 -11.09 7.66
C SER A 149 -7.73 -9.89 8.02
N LYS A 150 -8.01 -9.01 7.04
CA LYS A 150 -8.91 -7.87 7.20
C LYS A 150 -10.32 -8.32 7.58
N THR A 151 -10.90 -9.29 6.87
CA THR A 151 -12.24 -9.82 7.16
C THR A 151 -12.32 -10.44 8.55
N GLN A 152 -11.30 -11.20 8.98
CA GLN A 152 -11.24 -11.75 10.33
C GLN A 152 -11.21 -10.64 11.39
N HIS A 153 -10.47 -9.57 11.15
CA HIS A 153 -10.45 -8.42 12.05
C HIS A 153 -11.80 -7.70 12.12
N TYR A 154 -12.50 -7.54 10.99
CA TYR A 154 -13.84 -6.94 10.97
C TYR A 154 -14.88 -7.82 11.65
N ASN A 155 -14.80 -9.14 11.50
CA ASN A 155 -15.73 -10.07 12.14
C ASN A 155 -15.65 -10.03 13.68
N ARG A 156 -14.46 -9.73 14.24
CA ARG A 156 -14.27 -9.55 15.69
C ARG A 156 -14.75 -8.20 16.20
N ARG A 157 -14.99 -7.22 15.33
CA ARG A 157 -15.43 -5.86 15.70
C ARG A 157 -16.94 -5.74 15.73
N SER A 158 -17.42 -4.71 16.42
CA SER A 158 -18.83 -4.30 16.39
C SER A 158 -19.26 -3.98 14.95
N ALA A 159 -20.43 -4.49 14.52
CA ALA A 159 -21.03 -4.18 13.22
C ALA A 159 -21.47 -2.71 13.09
N ILE A 160 -21.58 -2.00 14.23
CA ILE A 160 -22.02 -0.61 14.27
C ILE A 160 -20.84 0.33 13.96
N PRO A 161 -21.03 1.35 13.09
CA PRO A 161 -20.00 2.35 12.80
C PRO A 161 -19.49 3.03 14.07
N LYS A 162 -18.20 3.41 14.04
CA LYS A 162 -17.46 3.95 15.20
C LYS A 162 -18.22 4.96 16.07
N PRO A 163 -18.90 6.01 15.53
CA PRO A 163 -19.63 6.96 16.38
C PRO A 163 -20.74 6.32 17.23
N TYR A 164 -21.42 5.29 16.71
CA TYR A 164 -22.52 4.62 17.40
C TYR A 164 -22.08 3.35 18.14
N SER A 165 -20.78 3.03 18.13
CA SER A 165 -20.25 1.83 18.79
C SER A 165 -20.45 1.84 20.30
N ILE A 166 -20.58 3.02 20.92
CA ILE A 166 -20.81 3.20 22.36
C ILE A 166 -22.12 2.51 22.79
N ILE A 167 -23.17 2.58 21.96
CA ILE A 167 -24.47 1.95 22.24
C ILE A 167 -24.33 0.42 22.26
N ASN A 168 -23.54 -0.17 21.35
CA ASN A 168 -23.29 -1.62 21.37
C ASN A 168 -22.54 -2.07 22.62
N TYR A 169 -21.54 -1.28 23.05
CA TYR A 169 -20.83 -1.59 24.29
C TYR A 169 -21.73 -1.45 25.51
N ALA A 170 -22.56 -0.41 25.59
CA ALA A 170 -23.54 -0.23 26.66
C ALA A 170 -24.53 -1.41 26.73
N TYR A 171 -25.07 -1.86 25.58
CA TYR A 171 -25.95 -3.04 25.50
C TYR A 171 -25.24 -4.32 25.97
N LYS A 172 -24.02 -4.58 25.48
CA LYS A 172 -23.24 -5.76 25.88
C LYS A 172 -22.94 -5.78 27.39
N ILE A 173 -22.60 -4.63 27.96
CA ILE A 173 -22.39 -4.49 29.41
C ILE A 173 -23.70 -4.75 30.17
N GLY A 174 -24.82 -4.20 29.71
CA GLY A 174 -26.14 -4.44 30.31
C GLY A 174 -26.54 -5.92 30.30
N VAL A 175 -26.39 -6.59 29.16
CA VAL A 175 -26.66 -8.04 29.04
C VAL A 175 -25.71 -8.86 29.91
N TYR A 176 -24.43 -8.49 29.97
CA TYR A 176 -23.46 -9.16 30.83
C TYR A 176 -23.81 -9.01 32.32
N CYS A 177 -24.20 -7.81 32.76
CA CYS A 177 -24.64 -7.56 34.13
C CYS A 177 -25.91 -8.34 34.48
N ALA A 178 -26.91 -8.34 33.60
CA ALA A 178 -28.15 -9.11 33.79
C ALA A 178 -27.90 -10.62 33.83
N ALA A 179 -27.08 -11.13 32.91
CA ALA A 179 -26.70 -12.54 32.86
C ALA A 179 -25.89 -12.97 34.10
N ARG A 180 -24.99 -12.11 34.59
CA ARG A 180 -24.24 -12.33 35.84
C ARG A 180 -25.16 -12.34 37.07
N ALA A 181 -26.18 -11.49 37.09
CA ALA A 181 -27.17 -11.48 38.16
C ALA A 181 -28.04 -12.76 38.16
N LEU A 182 -28.47 -13.22 36.98
CA LEU A 182 -29.30 -14.43 36.82
C LEU A 182 -28.53 -15.73 37.09
N ASN A 183 -27.25 -15.82 36.68
CA ASN A 183 -26.41 -17.00 36.96
C ASN A 183 -25.81 -17.03 38.36
N ARG A 184 -26.16 -16.10 39.26
CA ARG A 184 -25.63 -16.06 40.62
C ARG A 184 -26.00 -17.30 41.44
N ASN A 185 -27.13 -17.96 41.11
CA ASN A 185 -27.72 -19.04 41.88
C ASN A 185 -27.80 -20.39 41.14
N GLY A 186 -27.24 -20.51 39.91
CA GLY A 186 -27.32 -21.74 39.11
C GLY A 186 -26.13 -22.69 39.31
N PRO A 187 -26.34 -24.03 39.27
CA PRO A 187 -25.26 -25.02 39.46
C PRO A 187 -24.24 -25.03 38.31
N ASP A 188 -24.65 -24.63 37.10
CA ASP A 188 -23.78 -24.54 35.92
C ASP A 188 -23.67 -23.11 35.39
N LYS A 189 -22.45 -22.56 35.41
CA LYS A 189 -22.15 -21.24 34.85
C LYS A 189 -22.05 -21.35 33.32
N LYS A 190 -23.15 -21.10 32.61
CA LYS A 190 -23.12 -21.04 31.14
C LYS A 190 -22.29 -19.83 30.67
N PRO A 191 -21.30 -20.00 29.77
CA PRO A 191 -20.55 -18.87 29.22
C PRO A 191 -21.45 -18.02 28.33
N TYR A 192 -21.40 -16.70 28.47
CA TYR A 192 -22.18 -15.77 27.65
C TYR A 192 -21.33 -15.08 26.59
N GLY A 193 -21.98 -14.66 25.49
CA GLY A 193 -21.35 -13.85 24.46
C GLY A 193 -20.41 -14.62 23.53
N HIS A 194 -19.27 -14.01 23.19
CA HIS A 194 -18.35 -14.53 22.17
C HIS A 194 -17.76 -15.90 22.54
N LEU A 195 -17.40 -16.14 23.81
CA LEU A 195 -16.87 -17.44 24.24
C LEU A 195 -17.89 -18.57 24.04
N SER A 196 -19.17 -18.32 24.29
CA SER A 196 -20.24 -19.30 24.06
C SER A 196 -20.30 -19.72 22.58
N ARG A 197 -20.25 -18.75 21.65
CA ARG A 197 -20.26 -19.04 20.20
C ARG A 197 -19.01 -19.77 19.73
N VAL A 198 -17.84 -19.41 20.26
CA VAL A 198 -16.59 -20.10 19.91
C VAL A 198 -16.66 -21.55 20.35
N VAL A 199 -17.06 -21.82 21.60
CA VAL A 199 -17.20 -23.19 22.11
C VAL A 199 -18.22 -24.01 21.29
N ILE A 200 -19.36 -23.42 20.91
CA ILE A 200 -20.37 -24.09 20.08
C ILE A 200 -19.85 -24.38 18.66
N ASN A 201 -19.14 -23.45 18.04
CA ASN A 201 -18.58 -23.64 16.70
C ASN A 201 -17.40 -24.62 16.68
N GLU A 202 -16.54 -24.60 17.70
CA GLU A 202 -15.41 -25.54 17.82
C GLU A 202 -15.94 -26.96 17.99
N LYS A 203 -16.95 -27.16 18.85
CA LYS A 203 -17.60 -28.46 19.04
C LYS A 203 -18.19 -29.00 17.74
N ARG A 204 -18.93 -28.16 17.00
CA ARG A 204 -19.49 -28.52 15.68
C ARG A 204 -18.41 -28.84 14.63
N ARG A 205 -17.27 -28.15 14.67
CA ARG A 205 -16.12 -28.44 13.79
C ARG A 205 -15.49 -29.79 14.12
N ILE A 206 -15.31 -30.09 15.40
CA ILE A 206 -14.77 -31.37 15.87
C ILE A 206 -15.72 -32.50 15.44
N ASP A 207 -17.03 -32.37 15.70
CA ASP A 207 -18.02 -33.37 15.29
C ASP A 207 -18.00 -33.62 13.77
N PHE A 208 -17.87 -32.56 12.97
CA PHE A 208 -17.77 -32.67 11.51
C PHE A 208 -16.49 -33.40 11.07
N ILE A 209 -15.35 -33.06 11.67
CA ILE A 209 -14.06 -33.72 11.37
C ILE A 209 -14.11 -35.19 11.79
N GLU A 210 -14.61 -35.51 12.98
CA GLU A 210 -14.75 -36.88 13.48
C GLU A 210 -15.66 -37.71 12.56
N THR A 211 -16.77 -37.14 12.08
CA THR A 211 -17.68 -37.79 11.13
C THR A 211 -17.00 -38.03 9.78
N ALA A 212 -16.26 -37.05 9.26
CA ALA A 212 -15.58 -37.15 7.98
C ALA A 212 -14.40 -38.13 8.02
N VAL A 213 -13.62 -38.12 9.11
CA VAL A 213 -12.51 -39.05 9.34
C VAL A 213 -13.03 -40.46 9.52
N SER A 214 -14.04 -40.68 10.37
CA SER A 214 -14.64 -42.01 10.56
C SER A 214 -15.17 -42.58 9.24
N LYS A 215 -15.87 -41.76 8.44
CA LYS A 215 -16.38 -42.21 7.12
C LYS A 215 -15.27 -42.59 6.14
N LYS A 216 -14.10 -41.93 6.20
CA LYS A 216 -12.93 -42.29 5.39
C LYS A 216 -12.26 -43.58 5.89
N VAL A 217 -12.07 -43.73 7.21
CA VAL A 217 -11.46 -44.91 7.83
C VAL A 217 -12.31 -46.17 7.59
N PHE A 218 -13.62 -46.08 7.79
CA PHE A 218 -14.54 -47.19 7.48
C PHE A 218 -14.51 -47.57 6.00
N ARG A 219 -14.31 -46.61 5.09
CA ARG A 219 -14.22 -46.88 3.65
C ARG A 219 -12.88 -47.56 3.28
N SER A 220 -11.77 -47.20 3.93
CA SER A 220 -10.49 -47.91 3.73
C SER A 220 -10.49 -49.32 4.30
N GLU A 221 -11.12 -49.53 5.45
CA GLU A 221 -11.21 -50.85 6.09
C GLU A 221 -12.12 -51.81 5.30
N LYS A 222 -13.27 -51.32 4.81
CA LYS A 222 -14.10 -52.09 3.87
C LYS A 222 -13.34 -52.43 2.59
N ALA A 223 -12.60 -51.49 2.00
CA ALA A 223 -11.81 -51.75 0.81
C ALA A 223 -10.74 -52.83 1.05
N GLY A 224 -10.06 -52.80 2.21
CA GLY A 224 -9.10 -53.83 2.61
C GLY A 224 -9.73 -55.20 2.83
N ALA A 225 -10.87 -55.29 3.52
CA ALA A 225 -11.59 -56.54 3.74
C ALA A 225 -12.11 -57.15 2.42
N THR A 226 -12.56 -56.31 1.49
CA THR A 226 -13.01 -56.77 0.17
C THR A 226 -11.84 -57.29 -0.65
N ALA A 227 -10.67 -56.65 -0.59
CA ALA A 227 -9.46 -57.10 -1.28
C ALA A 227 -8.91 -58.42 -0.72
N LEU A 228 -8.96 -58.61 0.60
CA LEU A 228 -8.57 -59.88 1.23
C LEU A 228 -9.53 -61.01 0.85
N ALA A 229 -10.84 -60.75 0.85
CA ALA A 229 -11.84 -61.71 0.41
C ALA A 229 -11.65 -62.14 -1.05
N THR A 230 -11.32 -61.21 -1.96
CA THR A 230 -11.06 -61.59 -3.36
C THR A 230 -9.75 -62.36 -3.54
N VAL A 231 -8.72 -62.09 -2.74
CA VAL A 231 -7.47 -62.87 -2.78
C VAL A 231 -7.68 -64.29 -2.25
N GLU A 232 -8.49 -64.46 -1.21
CA GLU A 232 -8.84 -65.77 -0.66
C GLU A 232 -9.73 -66.58 -1.61
N GLU A 233 -10.61 -65.92 -2.37
CA GLU A 233 -11.43 -66.54 -3.42
C GLU A 233 -10.58 -66.98 -4.63
N ILE A 234 -9.54 -66.21 -4.98
CA ILE A 234 -8.58 -66.58 -6.04
C ILE A 234 -7.66 -67.73 -5.62
N ASN A 235 -7.23 -67.80 -4.35
CA ASN A 235 -6.36 -68.87 -3.86
C ASN A 235 -7.07 -70.22 -3.67
N ASN A 236 -8.42 -70.22 -3.66
CA ASN A 236 -9.25 -71.43 -3.54
C ASN A 236 -9.74 -71.97 -4.90
N LEU A 237 -9.33 -71.35 -6.01
CA LEU A 237 -9.54 -71.81 -7.40
C LEU A 237 -8.26 -72.46 -7.95
#